data_AF-A0A9D5HKJ2-F1
#
_entry.id   AF-A0A9D5HKJ2-F1
#
_cell.length_a   1.000
_cell.length_b   1.000
_cell.length_c   1.000
_cell.angle_alpha   90.00
_cell.angle_beta   90.00
_cell.angle_gamma   90.00
#
_symmetry.space_group_name_H-M   'P 1'
#
loop_
_entity.id
_entity.type
_entity.pdbx_description
1 polymer ?
#
loop_
_entity_poly.entity_id
_entity_poly.type
_entity_poly.pdbx_seq_one_letter_code
_entity_poly.pdbx_strand_id
1 'polypeptide(L)'
;MSANLNPSELPDSQAGGGNALATSKQMVYVFLSVWVRLGLLPHVLELRVSPVWTGIMGYTWEISKVIWLGDLNYHLTTSRNDAQEQLVQRNDWQALFEKDQLRIEQKAGRVFTGWKEGRIYFPPTYKYLANSDNYVVNVAKSREIKCNPA
;
A
#
# COMPACT_ATOMS: atom_id res chain seq x y z
N MET A 1 18.59 -16.07 -13.84
CA MET A 1 19.82 -16.20 -13.05
C MET A 1 19.44 -16.26 -11.60
N SER A 2 19.37 -17.46 -11.03
CA SER A 2 19.05 -17.67 -9.61
C SER A 2 20.36 -17.62 -8.83
N ALA A 3 20.52 -16.64 -7.95
CA ALA A 3 21.64 -16.60 -7.03
C ALA A 3 21.33 -17.53 -5.86
N ASN A 4 21.94 -18.72 -5.86
CA ASN A 4 22.10 -19.52 -4.64
C ASN A 4 23.13 -18.79 -3.77
N LEU A 5 22.68 -18.19 -2.67
CA LEU A 5 23.59 -17.67 -1.65
C LEU A 5 24.07 -18.84 -0.80
N ASN A 6 25.36 -19.17 -0.90
CA ASN A 6 26.01 -20.16 -0.06
C ASN A 6 26.06 -19.63 1.39
N PRO A 7 25.64 -20.41 2.40
CA PRO A 7 25.62 -19.97 3.81
C PRO A 7 27.00 -19.68 4.43
N SER A 8 28.10 -19.95 3.71
CA SER A 8 29.47 -19.89 4.22
C SER A 8 30.20 -18.57 4.00
N GLU A 9 29.56 -17.54 3.42
CA GLU A 9 30.20 -16.23 3.14
C GLU A 9 29.77 -15.09 4.09
N LEU A 10 29.10 -15.40 5.21
CA LEU A 10 28.72 -14.38 6.20
C LEU A 10 29.87 -14.13 7.18
N PRO A 11 30.36 -12.87 7.33
CA PRO A 11 31.37 -12.55 8.33
C PRO A 11 30.82 -12.77 9.74
N ASP A 12 31.60 -13.50 10.55
CA ASP A 12 31.36 -13.78 11.98
C ASP A 12 31.45 -12.50 12.82
N SER A 13 30.43 -11.66 12.77
CA SER A 13 30.11 -10.70 13.84
C SER A 13 28.81 -9.98 13.54
N GLN A 14 27.66 -10.61 13.86
CA GLN A 14 26.42 -9.97 14.32
C GLN A 14 25.46 -11.07 14.80
N ALA A 15 25.75 -11.65 15.96
CA ALA A 15 24.84 -12.57 16.62
C ALA A 15 23.53 -11.83 16.98
N GLY A 16 22.45 -12.11 16.25
CA GLY A 16 21.05 -11.95 16.70
C GLY A 16 20.24 -10.76 16.16
N GLY A 17 20.84 -9.75 15.51
CA GLY A 17 20.16 -8.49 15.18
C GLY A 17 19.86 -8.21 13.70
N GLY A 18 20.57 -8.84 12.77
CA GLY A 18 20.52 -8.46 11.36
C GLY A 18 19.22 -8.87 10.64
N ASN A 19 18.90 -8.12 9.58
CA ASN A 19 17.91 -8.49 8.57
C ASN A 19 18.61 -8.80 7.25
N ALA A 20 18.14 -9.80 6.52
CA ALA A 20 18.59 -10.12 5.17
C ALA A 20 17.44 -9.96 4.17
N LEU A 21 17.78 -9.60 2.93
CA LEU A 21 16.82 -9.55 1.84
C LEU A 21 16.42 -10.98 1.46
N ALA A 22 15.15 -11.34 1.64
CA ALA A 22 14.63 -12.65 1.24
C ALA A 22 14.24 -12.68 -0.23
N THR A 23 13.62 -11.60 -0.73
CA THR A 23 13.26 -11.46 -2.15
C THR A 23 12.97 -10.00 -2.50
N SER A 24 13.01 -9.68 -3.78
CA SER A 24 12.48 -8.44 -4.32
C SER A 24 11.92 -8.62 -5.72
N LYS A 25 10.97 -7.77 -6.10
CA LYS A 25 10.39 -7.74 -7.44
C LYS A 25 10.01 -6.32 -7.83
N GLN A 26 10.24 -5.98 -9.08
CA GLN A 26 9.78 -4.74 -9.69
C GLN A 26 8.75 -5.05 -10.78
N MET A 27 7.67 -4.27 -10.81
CA MET A 27 6.67 -4.28 -11.87
C MET A 27 6.31 -2.84 -12.24
N VAL A 28 6.73 -2.42 -13.44
CA VAL A 28 6.58 -1.04 -13.92
C VAL A 28 7.13 -0.04 -12.89
N TYR A 29 6.27 0.76 -12.24
CA TYR A 29 6.61 1.76 -11.24
C TYR A 29 6.50 1.27 -9.80
N VAL A 30 6.16 0.00 -9.56
CA VAL A 30 6.02 -0.59 -8.24
C VAL A 30 7.21 -1.49 -7.94
N PHE A 31 7.86 -1.27 -6.80
CA PHE A 31 8.92 -2.13 -6.28
C PHE A 31 8.50 -2.71 -4.93
N LEU A 32 8.63 -4.03 -4.78
CA LEU A 32 8.36 -4.76 -3.54
C LEU A 32 9.64 -5.47 -3.09
N SER A 33 10.00 -5.33 -1.81
CA SER A 33 11.09 -6.08 -1.18
C SER A 33 10.63 -6.68 0.15
N VAL A 34 11.09 -7.89 0.45
CA VAL A 34 10.79 -8.59 1.70
C VAL A 34 12.10 -8.86 2.42
N TRP A 35 12.19 -8.38 3.66
CA TRP A 35 13.35 -8.54 4.52
C TRP A 35 13.00 -9.45 5.69
N VAL A 36 13.89 -10.40 6.00
CA VAL A 36 13.69 -11.41 7.04
C VAL A 36 14.85 -11.32 8.03
N ARG A 37 14.52 -11.35 9.32
CA ARG A 37 15.53 -11.37 10.38
C ARG A 37 16.39 -12.63 10.27
N LEU A 38 17.70 -12.50 10.45
CA LEU A 38 18.66 -13.60 10.28
C LEU A 38 18.28 -14.86 11.09
N GLY A 39 17.80 -14.69 12.33
CA GLY A 39 17.35 -15.81 13.17
C GLY A 39 16.08 -16.52 12.69
N LEU A 40 15.30 -15.90 11.79
CA LEU A 40 14.08 -16.47 11.20
C LEU A 40 14.32 -17.03 9.80
N LEU A 41 15.45 -16.70 9.15
CA LEU A 41 15.76 -17.20 7.80
C LEU A 41 15.66 -18.72 7.64
N PRO A 42 16.13 -19.57 8.59
CA PRO A 42 16.02 -21.01 8.42
C PRO A 42 14.58 -21.53 8.35
N HIS A 43 13.61 -20.75 8.82
CA HIS A 43 12.19 -21.11 8.84
C HIS A 43 11.43 -20.59 7.62
N VAL A 44 12.05 -19.74 6.80
CA VAL A 44 11.41 -19.19 5.59
C VAL A 44 11.81 -20.05 4.41
N LEU A 45 10.95 -21.02 4.08
CA LEU A 45 11.10 -21.89 2.92
C LEU A 45 10.16 -21.45 1.80
N GLU A 46 10.63 -21.54 0.55
CA GLU A 46 9.87 -21.32 -0.69
C GLU A 46 9.13 -19.98 -0.81
N LEU A 47 9.83 -18.87 -0.56
CA LEU A 47 9.24 -17.55 -0.76
C LEU A 47 9.14 -17.24 -2.27
N ARG A 48 7.90 -17.21 -2.79
CA ARG A 48 7.60 -16.92 -4.20
C ARG A 48 7.04 -15.52 -4.36
N VAL A 49 7.50 -14.79 -5.38
CA VAL A 49 6.95 -13.49 -5.78
C VAL A 49 6.65 -13.49 -7.27
N SER A 50 5.41 -13.18 -7.59
CA SER A 50 4.91 -13.14 -8.97
C SER A 50 4.24 -11.79 -9.24
N PRO A 51 4.61 -11.10 -10.33
CA PRO A 51 3.86 -9.95 -10.79
C PRO A 51 2.55 -10.42 -11.40
N VAL A 52 1.43 -9.82 -10.99
CA VAL A 52 0.10 -10.13 -11.52
C VAL A 52 -0.46 -8.87 -12.18
N TRP A 53 -0.80 -8.96 -13.46
CA TRP A 53 -1.53 -7.89 -14.14
C TRP A 53 -2.98 -7.86 -13.68
N THR A 54 -3.57 -6.66 -13.65
CA THR A 54 -4.99 -6.48 -13.31
C THR A 54 -5.87 -7.37 -14.19
N GLY A 55 -6.72 -8.20 -13.56
CA GLY A 55 -7.66 -9.09 -14.27
C GLY A 55 -7.22 -10.55 -14.46
N ILE A 56 -6.00 -10.95 -14.07
CA ILE A 56 -5.55 -12.35 -14.12
C ILE A 56 -5.39 -12.89 -12.69
N MET A 57 -6.50 -13.18 -12.01
CA MET A 57 -6.51 -13.93 -10.75
C MET A 57 -6.81 -15.43 -11.00
N GLY A 58 -6.08 -16.04 -11.94
CA GLY A 58 -6.22 -17.47 -12.27
C GLY A 58 -5.25 -18.39 -11.52
N TYR A 59 -4.59 -17.90 -10.47
CA TYR A 59 -3.53 -18.65 -9.80
C TYR A 59 -4.06 -19.42 -8.59
N THR A 60 -4.15 -20.74 -8.73
CA THR A 60 -4.43 -21.68 -7.63
C THR A 60 -3.12 -22.00 -6.90
N TRP A 61 -2.70 -21.15 -5.98
CA TRP A 61 -1.62 -21.48 -5.05
C TRP A 61 -2.24 -21.74 -3.68
N GLU A 62 -1.80 -22.82 -3.00
CA GLU A 62 -2.15 -23.04 -1.60
C GLU A 62 -1.38 -22.03 -0.73
N ILE A 63 -1.96 -20.86 -0.53
CA ILE A 63 -1.36 -19.80 0.27
C ILE A 63 -2.03 -19.77 1.64
N SER A 64 -1.24 -19.98 2.70
CA SER A 64 -1.74 -19.97 4.08
C SER A 64 -2.05 -18.56 4.59
N LYS A 65 -1.27 -17.56 4.15
CA LYS A 65 -1.40 -16.16 4.54
C LYS A 65 -1.18 -15.26 3.32
N VAL A 66 -2.17 -14.43 3.01
CA VAL A 66 -2.08 -13.43 1.95
C VAL A 66 -2.12 -12.05 2.57
N ILE A 67 -1.20 -11.18 2.16
CA ILE A 67 -1.23 -9.76 2.49
C ILE A 67 -1.50 -9.02 1.19
N TRP A 68 -2.58 -8.23 1.17
CA TRP A 68 -2.88 -7.32 0.08
C TRP A 68 -2.52 -5.91 0.54
N LEU A 69 -1.63 -5.23 -0.19
CA LEU A 69 -1.18 -3.89 0.13
C LEU A 69 -0.86 -3.12 -1.15
N GLY A 70 -0.93 -1.79 -1.08
CA GLY A 70 -0.64 -0.90 -2.20
C GLY A 70 -1.55 0.32 -2.19
N ASP A 71 -1.44 1.13 -3.24
CA ASP A 71 -2.35 2.24 -3.47
C ASP A 71 -3.63 1.72 -4.16
N LEU A 72 -4.66 1.50 -3.35
CA LEU A 72 -5.95 1.00 -3.82
C LEU A 72 -6.74 2.07 -4.58
N ASN A 73 -6.31 3.34 -4.55
CA ASN A 73 -6.96 4.48 -5.21
C ASN A 73 -8.46 4.64 -4.90
N TYR A 74 -8.87 4.26 -3.69
CA TYR A 74 -10.20 4.63 -3.19
C TYR A 74 -10.18 6.07 -2.69
N HIS A 75 -11.26 6.79 -3.01
CA HIS A 75 -11.41 8.19 -2.63
C HIS A 75 -12.56 8.35 -1.63
N LEU A 76 -12.67 9.53 -1.02
CA LEU A 76 -13.79 9.85 -0.14
C LEU A 76 -15.06 10.05 -0.99
N THR A 77 -16.17 9.43 -0.59
CA THR A 77 -17.43 9.34 -1.35
C THR A 77 -18.28 10.62 -1.34
N THR A 78 -17.67 11.79 -1.34
CA THR A 78 -18.41 13.07 -1.27
C THR A 78 -17.87 14.04 -2.30
N SER A 79 -18.77 14.73 -3.00
CA SER A 79 -18.42 15.93 -3.75
C SER A 79 -17.61 16.82 -2.81
N ARG A 80 -16.42 17.28 -3.22
CA ARG A 80 -15.54 18.08 -2.36
C ARG A 80 -16.30 19.31 -1.85
N ASN A 81 -16.83 19.21 -0.64
CA ASN A 81 -17.68 20.21 0.00
C ASN A 81 -16.90 20.82 1.17
N ASP A 82 -17.24 22.06 1.54
CA ASP A 82 -16.66 22.80 2.67
C ASP A 82 -16.61 21.97 3.96
N ALA A 83 -17.55 21.03 4.14
CA ALA A 83 -17.58 20.11 5.27
C ALA A 83 -16.35 19.19 5.36
N GLN A 84 -15.82 18.71 4.23
CA GLN A 84 -14.60 17.89 4.24
C GLN A 84 -13.38 18.73 4.61
N GLU A 85 -13.32 19.95 4.09
CA GLU A 85 -12.24 20.89 4.39
C GLU A 85 -12.24 21.26 5.88
N GLN A 86 -13.42 21.46 6.47
CA GLN A 86 -13.58 21.68 7.91
C GLN A 86 -13.15 20.47 8.75
N LEU A 87 -13.44 19.24 8.32
CA LEU A 87 -13.00 18.03 9.04
C LEU A 87 -11.47 17.89 9.00
N VAL A 88 -10.85 18.19 7.85
CA VAL A 88 -9.39 18.21 7.70
C VAL A 88 -8.76 19.29 8.57
N GLN A 89 -9.33 20.50 8.61
CA GLN A 89 -8.85 21.59 9.46
C GLN A 89 -8.99 21.27 10.96
N ARG A 90 -10.03 20.52 11.34
CA ARG A 90 -10.28 20.08 12.73
C ARG A 90 -9.52 18.81 13.11
N ASN A 91 -8.77 18.21 12.18
CA ASN A 91 -8.12 16.90 12.35
C ASN A 91 -9.09 15.79 12.80
N ASP A 92 -10.37 15.88 12.40
CA ASP A 92 -11.38 14.88 12.72
C ASP A 92 -11.35 13.77 11.67
N TRP A 93 -10.36 12.89 11.80
CA TRP A 93 -10.12 11.79 10.88
C TRP A 93 -11.19 10.71 10.98
N GLN A 94 -11.79 10.53 12.16
CA GLN A 94 -12.81 9.48 12.35
C GLN A 94 -14.03 9.74 11.48
N ALA A 95 -14.55 10.97 11.50
CA ALA A 95 -15.66 11.39 10.64
C ALA A 95 -15.29 11.35 9.14
N LEU A 96 -14.01 11.56 8.81
CA LEU A 96 -13.52 11.46 7.43
C LEU A 96 -13.53 10.00 6.93
N PHE A 97 -13.09 9.05 7.76
CA PHE A 97 -13.05 7.62 7.43
C PHE A 97 -14.44 6.99 7.30
N GLU A 98 -15.48 7.58 7.89
CA GLU A 98 -16.86 7.14 7.63
C GLU A 98 -17.30 7.35 6.18
N LYS A 99 -16.65 8.29 5.49
CA LYS A 99 -16.90 8.63 4.07
C LYS A 99 -15.92 7.94 3.13
N ASP A 100 -15.13 6.99 3.63
CA ASP A 100 -14.17 6.26 2.81
C ASP A 100 -14.88 5.23 1.92
N GLN A 101 -14.63 5.31 0.60
CA GLN A 101 -15.28 4.43 -0.37
C GLN A 101 -14.93 2.97 -0.13
N LEU A 102 -13.66 2.65 0.14
CA LEU A 102 -13.24 1.26 0.39
C LEU A 102 -14.02 0.68 1.57
N ARG A 103 -14.14 1.43 2.66
CA ARG A 103 -14.87 1.01 3.86
C ARG A 103 -16.36 0.84 3.60
N ILE A 104 -16.97 1.69 2.78
CA ILE A 104 -18.37 1.57 2.36
C ILE A 104 -18.58 0.32 1.50
N GLU A 105 -17.72 0.09 0.52
CA GLU A 105 -17.77 -1.06 -0.39
C GLU A 105 -17.52 -2.39 0.36
N GLN A 106 -16.57 -2.40 1.31
CA GLN A 106 -16.30 -3.54 2.18
C GLN A 106 -17.47 -3.85 3.11
N LYS A 107 -18.06 -2.83 3.76
CA LYS A 107 -19.27 -3.01 4.60
C LYS A 107 -20.45 -3.53 3.81
N ALA A 108 -20.56 -3.14 2.54
CA ALA A 108 -21.58 -3.65 1.63
C ALA A 108 -21.26 -5.05 1.06
N GLY A 109 -20.09 -5.62 1.37
CA GLY A 109 -19.68 -6.94 0.88
C GLY A 109 -19.40 -7.00 -0.62
N ARG A 110 -19.19 -5.85 -1.28
CA ARG A 110 -18.94 -5.77 -2.73
C ARG A 110 -17.48 -6.02 -3.10
N VAL A 111 -16.56 -5.67 -2.20
CA VAL A 111 -15.11 -5.82 -2.39
C VAL A 111 -14.47 -6.44 -1.14
N PHE A 112 -13.34 -7.11 -1.34
CA PHE A 112 -12.51 -7.65 -0.25
C PHE A 112 -13.28 -8.53 0.77
N THR A 113 -14.25 -9.32 0.30
CA THR A 113 -15.01 -10.25 1.15
C THR A 113 -14.08 -11.22 1.87
N GLY A 114 -14.17 -11.28 3.20
CA GLY A 114 -13.33 -12.15 4.04
C GLY A 114 -11.96 -11.57 4.42
N TRP A 115 -11.58 -10.40 3.89
CA TRP A 115 -10.35 -9.71 4.27
C TRP A 115 -10.54 -8.92 5.58
N LYS A 116 -9.44 -8.73 6.32
CA LYS A 116 -9.43 -7.96 7.57
C LYS A 116 -8.46 -6.79 7.42
N GLU A 117 -8.99 -5.58 7.56
CA GLU A 117 -8.21 -4.35 7.65
C GLU A 117 -8.05 -3.91 9.11
N GLY A 118 -6.87 -3.41 9.48
CA GLY A 118 -6.61 -2.85 10.81
C GLY A 118 -7.36 -1.55 11.05
N ARG A 119 -7.45 -1.11 12.31
CA ARG A 119 -7.99 0.23 12.61
C ARG A 119 -6.98 1.29 12.19
N ILE A 120 -7.45 2.28 11.42
CA ILE A 120 -6.64 3.40 10.95
C ILE A 120 -6.67 4.51 12.01
N TYR A 121 -5.50 4.85 12.54
CA TYR A 121 -5.30 5.94 13.50
C TYR A 121 -4.39 7.05 12.97
N PHE A 122 -3.95 6.93 11.72
CA PHE A 122 -3.08 7.88 11.04
C PHE A 122 -3.92 8.80 10.12
N PRO A 123 -3.44 10.01 9.81
CA PRO A 123 -4.17 10.94 8.95
C PRO A 123 -4.12 10.50 7.48
N PRO A 124 -5.02 10.99 6.60
CA PRO A 124 -5.03 10.63 5.18
C PRO A 124 -3.65 10.79 4.53
N THR A 125 -3.23 9.82 3.73
CA THR A 125 -1.88 9.82 3.12
C THR A 125 -1.80 10.56 1.78
N TYR A 126 -2.93 11.08 1.28
CA TYR A 126 -3.03 11.76 -0.01
C TYR A 126 -4.10 12.87 0.02
N LYS A 127 -3.96 14.04 -0.63
CA LYS A 127 -2.80 14.60 -1.37
C LYS A 127 -2.22 15.78 -0.59
N TYR A 128 -0.92 15.76 -0.36
CA TYR A 128 -0.18 16.85 0.26
C TYR A 128 0.36 17.85 -0.76
N LEU A 129 0.55 19.09 -0.32
CA LEU A 129 1.34 20.09 -1.04
C LEU A 129 2.82 19.65 -1.04
N ALA A 130 3.52 19.93 -2.14
CA ALA A 130 4.94 19.58 -2.22
C ALA A 130 5.72 20.31 -1.12
N ASN A 131 6.60 19.58 -0.43
CA ASN A 131 7.43 20.08 0.68
C ASN A 131 6.62 20.65 1.86
N SER A 132 5.43 20.10 2.13
CA SER A 132 4.58 20.54 3.24
C SER A 132 3.70 19.42 3.77
N ASP A 133 3.35 19.50 5.05
CA ASP A 133 2.37 18.62 5.71
C ASP A 133 0.92 19.12 5.51
N ASN A 134 0.73 20.15 4.68
CA ASN A 134 -0.57 20.71 4.37
C ASN A 134 -1.24 19.93 3.22
N TYR A 135 -2.52 19.61 3.38
CA TYR A 135 -3.33 19.00 2.33
C TYR A 135 -3.68 19.99 1.21
N VAL A 136 -3.86 19.47 -0.01
CA VAL A 136 -4.36 20.26 -1.14
C VAL A 136 -5.87 20.51 -0.97
N VAL A 137 -6.19 21.61 -0.31
CA VAL A 137 -7.54 22.14 -0.11
C VAL A 137 -7.76 23.22 -1.19
N ASN A 138 -8.76 23.02 -2.06
CA ASN A 138 -9.08 23.89 -3.21
C ASN A 138 -8.09 23.86 -4.41
N VAL A 139 -8.55 23.39 -5.58
CA VAL A 139 -7.86 23.55 -6.88
C VAL A 139 -8.59 24.62 -7.70
N ALA A 140 -8.97 25.73 -7.09
CA ALA A 140 -9.31 26.91 -7.87
C ALA A 140 -7.99 27.54 -8.36
N LYS A 141 -7.64 27.29 -9.63
CA LYS A 141 -6.50 27.86 -10.40
C LYS A 141 -5.14 27.15 -10.34
N SER A 142 -5.07 25.87 -10.67
CA SER A 142 -3.82 25.39 -11.29
C SER A 142 -4.08 24.32 -12.35
N ARG A 143 -3.95 24.79 -13.59
CA ARG A 143 -3.91 24.06 -14.87
C ARG A 143 -5.28 23.56 -15.36
N GLU A 144 -5.96 24.47 -16.08
CA GLU A 144 -6.67 24.05 -17.30
C GLU A 144 -5.70 23.16 -18.09
N ILE A 145 -5.94 21.85 -18.12
CA ILE A 145 -5.46 21.04 -19.24
C ILE A 145 -6.35 21.46 -20.40
N LYS A 146 -5.90 22.48 -21.13
CA LYS A 146 -6.51 22.87 -22.39
C LYS A 146 -6.21 21.74 -23.37
N CYS A 147 -7.15 20.80 -23.50
CA CYS A 147 -7.16 19.87 -24.62
C CYS A 147 -7.27 20.72 -25.89
N ASN A 148 -6.18 20.87 -26.63
CA ASN A 148 -6.29 21.39 -27.99
C ASN A 148 -6.98 20.32 -28.85
N PRO A 149 -8.05 20.67 -29.59
CA PRO A 149 -8.61 19.77 -30.58
C PRO A 149 -7.59 19.54 -31.69
N ALA A 150 -7.62 18.33 -32.24
CA ALA A 150 -6.81 17.89 -33.38
C ALA A 150 -7.14 18.67 -34.65
#